data_AF-A0A0S2W000-F1
#
_entry.id   AF-A0A0S2W000-F1
#
_cell.length_a   1.000
_cell.length_b   1.000
_cell.length_c   1.000
_cell.angle_alpha   90.00
_cell.angle_beta   90.00
_cell.angle_gamma   90.00
#
_symmetry.space_group_name_H-M   'P 1'
#
loop_
_entity.id
_entity.type
_entity.pdbx_description
1 polymer ?
#
loop_
_entity_poly.entity_id
_entity_poly.type
_entity_poly.pdbx_seq_one_letter_code
_entity_poly.pdbx_strand_id
1 'polypeptide(L)'
;MRIGIWERNEGLREVILEGLRAAGAEPPVLEAGAHPADFSGELDLLVISPEAVGWAGAGQIHAGTVLLSGAAGPLARALRTERAVSYGTSARDTLTLSSLEGDQICVAIQRDIVTVSGAVVERQELVLPFPPGRSPLPWLCAVGALLLMDVPPERLE
;
A
#
# COMPACT_ATOMS: atom_id res chain seq x y z
N MET A 1 -13.25 -3.16 -8.90
CA MET A 1 -12.44 -3.07 -7.68
C MET A 1 -12.51 -1.65 -7.12
N ARG A 2 -12.82 -1.48 -5.84
CA ARG A 2 -12.87 -0.20 -5.09
C ARG A 2 -11.70 -0.13 -4.11
N ILE A 3 -10.90 0.91 -4.24
CA ILE A 3 -9.66 1.11 -3.48
C ILE A 3 -9.78 2.42 -2.70
N GLY A 4 -9.64 2.33 -1.38
CA GLY A 4 -9.51 3.50 -0.52
C GLY A 4 -8.03 3.84 -0.30
N ILE A 5 -7.66 5.10 -0.41
CA ILE A 5 -6.33 5.62 -0.07
C ILE A 5 -6.49 6.62 1.07
N TRP A 6 -6.07 6.21 2.27
CA TRP A 6 -6.06 7.06 3.44
C TRP A 6 -4.70 7.72 3.59
N GLU A 7 -4.63 9.01 3.24
CA GLU A 7 -3.40 9.80 3.25
C GLU A 7 -3.61 11.27 3.63
N ARG A 8 -2.53 12.00 3.91
CA ARG A 8 -2.56 13.45 4.21
C ARG A 8 -1.85 14.30 3.15
N ASN A 9 -2.03 13.94 1.88
CA ASN A 9 -1.36 14.54 0.73
C ASN A 9 0.14 14.15 0.62
N GLU A 10 0.45 12.88 0.85
CA GLU A 10 1.79 12.34 0.57
C GLU A 10 2.00 12.11 -0.95
N GLY A 11 0.94 12.26 -1.74
CA GLY A 11 0.93 12.05 -3.18
C GLY A 11 0.78 10.57 -3.53
N LEU A 12 0.27 9.76 -2.59
CA LEU A 12 0.23 8.31 -2.73
C LEU A 12 -0.74 7.91 -3.84
N ARG A 13 -1.89 8.59 -3.94
CA ARG A 13 -2.83 8.42 -5.04
C ARG A 13 -2.18 8.63 -6.40
N GLU A 14 -1.43 9.71 -6.57
CA GLU A 14 -0.79 10.05 -7.83
C GLU A 14 0.23 9.00 -8.25
N VAL A 15 1.10 8.57 -7.33
CA VAL A 15 2.10 7.53 -7.57
C VAL A 15 1.44 6.20 -7.95
N ILE A 16 0.37 5.81 -7.27
CA ILE A 16 -0.38 4.58 -7.60
C ILE A 16 -1.03 4.69 -8.99
N LEU A 17 -1.62 5.85 -9.33
CA LEU A 17 -2.20 6.08 -10.65
C LEU A 17 -1.15 6.05 -11.76
N GLU A 18 0.05 6.56 -11.51
CA GLU A 18 1.19 6.50 -12.44
C GLU A 18 1.61 5.04 -12.69
N GLY A 19 1.79 4.25 -11.63
CA GLY A 19 2.10 2.82 -11.75
C GLY A 19 1.05 2.02 -12.52
N LEU A 20 -0.25 2.25 -12.22
CA LEU A 20 -1.36 1.63 -12.95
C LEU A 20 -1.32 1.96 -14.45
N ARG A 21 -1.08 3.22 -14.80
CA ARG A 21 -0.98 3.66 -16.20
C ARG A 21 0.23 3.05 -16.90
N ALA A 22 1.38 3.03 -16.25
CA ALA A 22 2.61 2.44 -16.80
C ALA A 22 2.48 0.92 -17.05
N ALA A 23 1.63 0.25 -16.27
CA ALA A 23 1.30 -1.15 -16.47
C ALA A 23 0.24 -1.40 -17.57
N GLY A 24 -0.45 -0.36 -18.04
CA GLY A 24 -1.60 -0.52 -18.93
C GLY A 24 -2.79 -1.21 -18.25
N ALA A 25 -2.85 -1.16 -16.92
CA ALA A 25 -3.90 -1.80 -16.14
C ALA A 25 -5.21 -1.00 -16.23
N GLU A 26 -6.33 -1.72 -16.15
CA GLU A 26 -7.64 -1.08 -16.04
C GLU A 26 -7.72 -0.33 -14.69
N PRO A 27 -8.00 0.99 -14.67
CA PRO A 27 -7.97 1.75 -13.44
C PRO A 27 -9.14 1.34 -12.53
N PRO A 28 -8.88 0.98 -11.26
CA PRO A 28 -9.95 0.74 -10.30
C PRO A 28 -10.64 2.04 -9.90
N VAL A 29 -11.76 1.92 -9.18
CA VAL A 29 -12.37 3.08 -8.51
C VAL A 29 -11.48 3.45 -7.33
N LEU A 30 -10.80 4.60 -7.45
CA LEU A 30 -9.86 5.12 -6.44
C LEU A 30 -10.47 6.30 -5.69
N GLU A 31 -10.65 6.12 -4.40
CA GLU A 31 -11.16 7.13 -3.47
C GLU A 31 -10.03 7.51 -2.50
N ALA A 32 -9.66 8.79 -2.44
CA ALA A 32 -8.66 9.28 -1.48
C ALA A 32 -9.35 10.12 -0.40
N GLY A 33 -8.94 9.91 0.84
CA GLY A 33 -9.51 10.57 2.02
C GLY A 33 -8.47 10.77 3.10
N ALA A 34 -8.68 11.77 3.96
CA ALA A 34 -7.80 12.07 5.10
C ALA A 34 -8.36 11.52 6.42
N HIS A 35 -9.62 11.10 6.44
CA HIS A 35 -10.32 10.63 7.63
C HIS A 35 -11.14 9.35 7.33
N PRO A 36 -11.33 8.45 8.30
CA PRO A 36 -12.16 7.24 8.11
C PRO A 36 -13.55 7.47 7.53
N ALA A 37 -14.16 8.62 7.84
CA ALA A 37 -15.49 9.00 7.38
C ALA A 37 -15.55 9.34 5.88
N ASP A 38 -14.40 9.54 5.24
CA ASP A 38 -14.31 9.80 3.79
C ASP A 38 -14.51 8.53 2.97
N PHE A 39 -14.41 7.35 3.60
CA PHE A 39 -14.60 6.05 2.96
C PHE A 39 -15.98 5.50 3.29
N SER A 40 -16.69 5.02 2.27
CA SER A 40 -18.03 4.47 2.42
C SER A 40 -18.24 3.17 1.64
N GLY A 41 -19.15 2.35 2.14
CA GLY A 41 -19.40 1.02 1.60
C GLY A 41 -18.24 0.06 1.85
N GLU A 42 -18.20 -1.01 1.06
CA GLU A 42 -17.18 -2.05 1.14
C GLU A 42 -16.04 -1.75 0.15
N LEU A 43 -14.80 -1.83 0.64
CA LEU A 43 -13.59 -1.67 -0.16
C LEU A 43 -12.97 -3.04 -0.41
N ASP A 44 -12.40 -3.25 -1.59
CA ASP A 44 -11.61 -4.45 -1.86
C ASP A 44 -10.23 -4.34 -1.20
N LEU A 45 -9.66 -3.12 -1.23
CA LEU A 45 -8.39 -2.78 -0.59
C LEU A 45 -8.46 -1.37 0.02
N LEU A 46 -7.97 -1.24 1.24
CA LEU A 46 -7.67 0.04 1.88
C LEU A 46 -6.16 0.19 2.05
N VAL A 47 -5.60 1.20 1.39
CA VAL A 47 -4.19 1.60 1.50
C VAL A 47 -4.08 2.72 2.52
N ILE A 48 -3.31 2.51 3.57
CA ILE A 48 -3.14 3.46 4.66
C ILE A 48 -1.70 3.95 4.62
N SER A 49 -1.52 5.24 4.37
CA SER A 49 -0.20 5.88 4.28
C SER A 49 0.50 5.91 5.64
N PRO A 50 1.84 6.08 5.68
CA PRO A 50 2.56 6.15 6.96
C PRO A 50 2.19 7.38 7.80
N GLU A 51 1.72 8.48 7.19
CA GLU A 51 1.27 9.68 7.90
C GLU A 51 -0.25 9.75 8.14
N ALA A 52 -0.99 8.67 7.84
CA ALA A 52 -2.42 8.59 8.12
C ALA A 52 -2.71 8.69 9.63
N VAL A 53 -3.43 9.73 10.02
CA VAL A 53 -3.83 10.01 11.41
C VAL A 53 -5.35 10.14 11.53
N GLY A 54 -5.85 10.32 12.76
CA GLY A 54 -7.28 10.51 13.00
C GLY A 54 -8.04 9.20 12.92
N TRP A 55 -7.62 8.20 13.69
CA TRP A 55 -8.18 6.84 13.62
C TRP A 55 -9.57 6.67 14.24
N ALA A 56 -10.18 7.76 14.68
CA ALA A 56 -11.54 7.75 15.21
C ALA A 56 -12.51 7.29 14.12
N GLY A 57 -13.25 6.21 14.40
CA GLY A 57 -14.17 5.62 13.44
C GLY A 57 -13.54 4.63 12.45
N ALA A 58 -12.23 4.32 12.55
CA ALA A 58 -11.59 3.33 11.67
C ALA A 58 -12.31 1.97 11.67
N GLY A 59 -12.88 1.56 12.81
CA GLY A 59 -13.65 0.31 12.89
C GLY A 59 -15.01 0.32 12.20
N GLN A 60 -15.41 1.42 11.57
CA GLN A 60 -16.55 1.49 10.65
C GLN A 60 -16.15 1.18 9.20
N ILE A 61 -14.85 1.19 8.88
CA ILE A 61 -14.38 0.85 7.54
C ILE A 61 -14.37 -0.66 7.39
N HIS A 62 -14.95 -1.13 6.29
CA HIS A 62 -14.94 -2.52 5.84
C HIS A 62 -14.05 -2.63 4.60
N ALA A 63 -12.98 -3.41 4.70
CA ALA A 63 -12.09 -3.66 3.57
C ALA A 63 -11.73 -5.15 3.50
N GLY A 64 -11.73 -5.77 2.32
CA GLY A 64 -11.29 -7.16 2.17
C GLY A 64 -9.82 -7.34 2.55
N THR A 65 -8.97 -6.43 2.07
CA THR A 65 -7.54 -6.34 2.41
C THR A 65 -7.19 -4.94 2.91
N VAL A 66 -6.27 -4.85 3.88
CA VAL A 66 -5.67 -3.57 4.29
C VAL A 66 -4.16 -3.61 4.10
N LEU A 67 -3.60 -2.54 3.53
CA LEU A 67 -2.17 -2.28 3.49
C LEU A 67 -1.87 -1.14 4.47
N LEU A 68 -0.96 -1.38 5.42
CA LEU A 68 -0.66 -0.38 6.45
C LEU A 68 0.77 -0.45 6.96
N SER A 69 1.26 0.65 7.50
CA SER A 69 2.57 0.69 8.16
C SER A 69 2.62 -0.30 9.34
N GLY A 70 3.73 -1.02 9.50
CA GLY A 70 4.01 -1.87 10.66
C GLY A 70 3.94 -1.12 11.99
N ALA A 71 4.21 0.19 11.97
CA ALA A 71 4.07 1.07 13.14
C ALA A 71 2.61 1.30 13.54
N ALA A 72 1.64 1.06 12.64
CA ALA A 72 0.21 1.24 12.85
C ALA A 72 -0.49 -0.04 13.39
N GLY A 73 0.23 -0.90 14.13
CA GLY A 73 -0.31 -2.15 14.69
C GLY A 73 -1.64 -2.01 15.47
N PRO A 74 -1.85 -0.97 16.30
CA PRO A 74 -3.15 -0.74 16.96
C PRO A 74 -4.30 -0.47 15.97
N LEU A 75 -4.03 0.24 14.86
CA LEU A 75 -5.01 0.53 13.82
C LEU A 75 -5.45 -0.76 13.11
N ALA A 76 -4.50 -1.67 12.84
CA ALA A 76 -4.78 -2.98 12.26
C ALA A 76 -5.91 -3.73 13.00
N ARG A 77 -5.91 -3.63 14.33
CA ARG A 77 -6.89 -4.31 15.21
C ARG A 77 -8.24 -3.61 15.25
N ALA A 78 -8.30 -2.34 14.90
CA ALA A 78 -9.53 -1.56 14.90
C ALA A 78 -10.32 -1.75 13.59
N LEU A 79 -9.63 -1.99 12.47
CA LEU A 79 -10.22 -2.14 11.15
C LEU A 79 -10.99 -3.46 11.00
N ARG A 80 -12.08 -3.45 10.23
CA ARG A 80 -12.78 -4.67 9.84
C ARG A 80 -12.22 -5.16 8.51
N THR A 81 -11.38 -6.18 8.56
CA THR A 81 -10.69 -6.73 7.39
C THR A 81 -10.49 -8.23 7.49
N GLU A 82 -10.44 -8.90 6.35
CA GLU A 82 -10.07 -10.32 6.26
C GLU A 82 -8.55 -10.51 6.26
N ARG A 83 -7.82 -9.57 5.64
CA ARG A 83 -6.38 -9.65 5.40
C ARG A 83 -5.70 -8.35 5.75
N ALA A 84 -4.54 -8.44 6.42
CA ALA A 84 -3.68 -7.29 6.70
C ALA A 84 -2.28 -7.56 6.18
N VAL A 85 -1.79 -6.65 5.34
CA VAL A 85 -0.44 -6.64 4.78
C VAL A 85 0.29 -5.45 5.37
N SER A 86 1.36 -5.70 6.10
CA SER A 86 2.15 -4.63 6.70
C SER A 86 3.36 -4.25 5.85
N TYR A 87 3.73 -2.99 5.86
CA TYR A 87 4.98 -2.52 5.26
C TYR A 87 5.80 -1.69 6.25
N GLY A 88 7.12 -1.67 6.09
CA GLY A 88 7.98 -0.86 6.95
C GLY A 88 9.46 -1.16 6.82
N THR A 89 10.20 -0.91 7.90
CA THR A 89 11.66 -1.17 7.99
C THR A 89 11.99 -2.37 8.88
N SER A 90 10.98 -3.04 9.46
CA SER A 90 11.19 -4.20 10.32
C SER A 90 11.06 -5.48 9.52
N ALA A 91 11.96 -6.46 9.69
CA ALA A 91 11.79 -7.82 9.12
C ALA A 91 10.48 -8.53 9.53
N ARG A 92 9.73 -7.97 10.49
CA ARG A 92 8.38 -8.43 10.86
C ARG A 92 7.29 -7.94 9.91
N ASP A 93 7.56 -6.91 9.12
CA ASP A 93 6.63 -6.42 8.12
C ASP A 93 6.56 -7.39 6.94
N THR A 94 5.45 -7.35 6.20
CA THR A 94 5.28 -8.20 5.02
C THR A 94 6.13 -7.69 3.86
N LEU A 95 6.15 -6.37 3.68
CA LEU A 95 7.02 -5.66 2.75
C LEU A 95 8.03 -4.84 3.56
N THR A 96 9.31 -4.98 3.25
CA THR A 96 10.36 -4.27 3.99
C THR A 96 11.32 -3.54 3.08
N LEU A 97 11.68 -2.31 3.46
CA LEU A 97 12.84 -1.63 2.91
C LEU A 97 14.11 -2.39 3.33
N SER A 98 14.80 -3.03 2.39
CA SER A 98 16.07 -3.74 2.66
C SER A 98 17.31 -2.89 2.36
N SER A 99 17.24 -2.00 1.37
CA SER A 99 18.31 -1.05 1.03
C SER A 99 17.78 0.19 0.31
N LEU A 100 18.57 1.27 0.35
CA LEU A 100 18.35 2.50 -0.40
C LEU A 100 19.70 3.01 -0.90
N GLU A 101 19.92 3.01 -2.21
CA GLU A 101 21.18 3.41 -2.82
C GLU A 101 20.93 4.19 -4.12
N GLY A 102 21.41 5.43 -4.18
CA GLY A 102 21.26 6.27 -5.37
C GLY A 102 19.79 6.48 -5.75
N ASP A 103 19.46 6.07 -6.97
CA ASP A 103 18.13 6.11 -7.59
C ASP A 103 17.40 4.76 -7.51
N GLN A 104 17.81 3.88 -6.59
CA GLN A 104 17.22 2.56 -6.41
C GLN A 104 16.82 2.29 -4.96
N ILE A 105 15.75 1.52 -4.80
CA ILE A 105 15.24 1.03 -3.53
C ILE A 105 15.08 -0.48 -3.60
N CYS A 106 15.63 -1.19 -2.62
CA CYS A 106 15.44 -2.63 -2.49
C CYS A 106 14.27 -2.91 -1.54
N VAL A 107 13.29 -3.65 -2.03
CA VAL A 107 12.09 -4.06 -1.31
C VAL A 107 12.07 -5.57 -1.17
N ALA A 108 12.11 -6.06 0.06
CA ALA A 108 11.99 -7.48 0.34
C ALA A 108 10.54 -7.84 0.72
N ILE A 109 9.99 -8.85 0.04
CA ILE A 109 8.73 -9.52 0.38
C ILE A 109 9.06 -10.62 1.38
N GLN A 110 8.80 -10.35 2.65
CA GLN A 110 9.17 -11.22 3.78
C GLN A 110 8.23 -12.41 3.98
N ARG A 111 7.10 -12.47 3.27
CA ARG A 111 6.13 -13.57 3.27
C ARG A 111 5.23 -13.43 2.05
N ASP A 112 4.67 -14.55 1.60
CA ASP A 112 3.77 -14.56 0.45
C ASP A 112 2.57 -13.64 0.69
N ILE A 113 2.21 -12.88 -0.33
CA ILE A 113 1.09 -11.94 -0.32
C ILE A 113 0.00 -12.52 -1.20
N VAL A 114 -1.23 -12.57 -0.69
CA VAL A 114 -2.41 -12.84 -1.52
C VAL A 114 -2.95 -11.51 -2.01
N THR A 115 -3.00 -11.32 -3.33
CA THR A 115 -3.52 -10.10 -3.97
C THR A 115 -5.04 -10.03 -3.85
N VAL A 116 -5.62 -8.89 -4.22
CA VAL A 116 -7.07 -8.71 -4.21
C VAL A 116 -7.78 -9.69 -5.16
N SER A 117 -7.16 -10.05 -6.29
CA SER A 117 -7.71 -11.07 -7.20
C SER A 117 -7.53 -12.50 -6.71
N GLY A 118 -6.73 -12.71 -5.66
CA GLY A 118 -6.41 -14.02 -5.11
C GLY A 118 -5.13 -14.66 -5.66
N ALA A 119 -4.37 -13.96 -6.52
CA ALA A 119 -3.05 -14.41 -6.93
C ALA A 119 -2.07 -14.36 -5.74
N VAL A 120 -0.97 -15.12 -5.86
CA VAL A 120 0.08 -15.16 -4.83
C VAL A 120 1.33 -14.47 -5.36
N VAL A 121 1.80 -13.46 -4.64
CA VAL A 121 3.12 -12.87 -4.82
C VAL A 121 4.06 -13.55 -3.84
N GLU A 122 5.00 -14.32 -4.37
CA GLU A 122 5.95 -15.09 -3.57
C GLU A 122 7.01 -14.21 -2.91
N ARG A 123 7.62 -14.74 -1.84
CA ARG A 123 8.82 -14.18 -1.19
C ARG A 123 9.95 -13.97 -2.20
N GLN A 124 10.39 -12.72 -2.32
CA GLN A 124 11.49 -12.32 -3.17
C GLN A 124 12.04 -10.96 -2.74
N GLU A 125 13.14 -10.54 -3.34
CA GLU A 125 13.64 -9.18 -3.25
C GLU A 125 13.51 -8.49 -4.61
N LEU A 126 12.96 -7.28 -4.59
CA LEU A 126 12.77 -6.43 -5.76
C LEU A 126 13.74 -5.27 -5.68
N VAL A 127 14.49 -5.03 -6.75
CA VAL A 127 15.26 -3.80 -6.93
C VAL A 127 14.44 -2.89 -7.83
N LEU A 128 13.97 -1.78 -7.26
CA LEU A 128 13.04 -0.89 -7.92
C LEU A 128 13.68 0.48 -8.15
N PRO A 129 13.32 1.18 -9.24
CA PRO A 129 13.59 2.61 -9.35
C PRO A 129 13.06 3.37 -8.12
N PHE A 130 13.80 4.40 -7.72
CA PHE A 130 13.46 5.29 -6.62
C PHE A 130 13.88 6.73 -6.93
N PRO A 131 12.91 7.61 -7.24
CA PRO A 131 13.23 8.95 -7.69
C PRO A 131 13.84 9.81 -6.58
N PRO A 132 14.86 10.65 -6.89
CA PRO A 132 15.45 11.56 -5.92
C PRO A 132 14.41 12.47 -5.26
N GLY A 133 14.52 12.65 -3.95
CA GLY A 133 13.63 13.53 -3.18
C GLY A 133 12.29 12.90 -2.78
N ARG A 134 12.00 11.65 -3.18
CA ARG A 134 10.86 10.90 -2.65
C ARG A 134 11.15 10.40 -1.23
N SER A 135 10.09 10.17 -0.46
CA SER A 135 10.18 9.54 0.86
C SER A 135 10.05 8.02 0.71
N PRO A 136 10.95 7.20 1.31
CA PRO A 136 10.95 5.74 1.13
C PRO A 136 9.68 5.04 1.61
N LEU A 137 9.05 5.49 2.70
CA LEU A 137 7.89 4.79 3.28
C LEU A 137 6.60 4.99 2.47
N PRO A 138 6.23 6.21 2.02
CA PRO A 138 5.14 6.38 1.06
C PRO A 138 5.38 5.63 -0.25
N TRP A 139 6.63 5.61 -0.75
CA TRP A 139 6.98 4.84 -1.95
C TRP A 139 6.77 3.34 -1.74
N LEU A 140 7.24 2.79 -0.62
CA LEU A 140 7.02 1.39 -0.25
C LEU A 140 5.52 1.07 -0.12
N CYS A 141 4.72 2.01 0.40
CA CYS A 141 3.27 1.88 0.45
C CYS A 141 2.66 1.80 -0.95
N ALA A 142 3.11 2.63 -1.89
CA ALA A 142 2.68 2.57 -3.29
C ALA A 142 3.05 1.25 -3.96
N VAL A 143 4.28 0.77 -3.77
CA VAL A 143 4.76 -0.54 -4.26
C VAL A 143 3.84 -1.66 -3.74
N GLY A 144 3.54 -1.66 -2.44
CA GLY A 144 2.64 -2.65 -1.85
C GLY A 144 1.22 -2.58 -2.42
N ALA A 145 0.71 -1.38 -2.69
CA ALA A 145 -0.61 -1.20 -3.28
C ALA A 145 -0.65 -1.76 -4.71
N LEU A 146 0.37 -1.50 -5.53
CA LEU A 146 0.48 -2.04 -6.88
C LEU A 146 0.54 -3.57 -6.87
N LEU A 147 1.40 -4.16 -6.03
CA LEU A 147 1.49 -5.62 -5.88
C LEU A 147 0.14 -6.24 -5.50
N LEU A 148 -0.58 -5.63 -4.56
CA LEU A 148 -1.91 -6.11 -4.13
C LEU A 148 -2.99 -5.99 -5.21
N MET A 149 -2.77 -5.15 -6.23
CA MET A 149 -3.63 -4.98 -7.39
C MET A 149 -3.14 -5.78 -8.61
N ASP A 150 -2.22 -6.73 -8.42
CA ASP A 150 -1.61 -7.53 -9.49
C ASP A 150 -0.79 -6.70 -10.50
N VAL A 151 -0.30 -5.54 -10.07
CA VAL A 151 0.48 -4.62 -10.89
C VAL A 151 1.97 -4.74 -10.56
N PRO A 152 2.84 -5.04 -11.53
CA PRO A 152 4.29 -5.08 -11.33
C PRO A 152 4.83 -3.67 -11.02
N PRO A 153 5.53 -3.45 -9.89
CA PRO A 153 6.00 -2.13 -9.46
C PRO A 153 7.27 -1.65 -10.16
N GLU A 154 7.90 -2.46 -11.02
CA GLU A 154 9.18 -2.16 -11.68
C GLU A 154 9.11 -0.96 -12.64
N ARG A 155 7.91 -0.50 -13.00
CA ARG A 155 7.69 0.67 -13.87
C ARG A 155 7.31 1.94 -13.10
N LEU A 156 7.43 1.94 -11.77
CA LEU A 156 7.16 3.12 -10.96
C LEU A 156 8.35 4.09 -11.07
N GLU A 157 8.16 5.25 -11.69
CA GLU A 157 9.22 6.26 -11.90
C GLU A 157 8.98 7.58 -11.15
#